data_AF-A0A401U1Y6-F1
#
_entry.id   AF-A0A401U1Y6-F1
#
_cell.length_a   1.000
_cell.length_b   1.000
_cell.length_c   1.000
_cell.angle_alpha   90.00
_cell.angle_beta   90.00
_cell.angle_gamma   90.00
#
_symmetry.space_group_name_H-M   'P 1'
#
loop_
_entity.id
_entity.type
_entity.pdbx_description
1 polymer ?
#
loop_
_entity_poly.entity_id
_entity_poly.type
_entity_poly.pdbx_seq_one_letter_code
_entity_poly.pdbx_strand_id
1 'polypeptide(L)'
;MATDAGGLGLALFAIHFAQKAATPQKTYGYLRTEILAALVNAVVLLLLTVYILYEAYQRFRSPPEILGGPMLAVAAVGLVVNLLSMKLLSVGSSESLNVQGAYFEVLSDMLGSLGVIAAALIIMYTGWTLADPIIGAGIGLFIVPRTWKLLSQAVHILMEGVPTE
;
A
#
# COMPACT_ATOMS: atom_id res chain seq x y z
N MET A 1 -8.26 -20.15 10.30
CA MET A 1 -9.62 -20.00 9.72
C MET A 1 -10.25 -18.66 10.11
N ALA A 2 -10.66 -18.43 11.37
CA ALA A 2 -11.26 -17.14 11.79
C ALA A 2 -10.26 -15.98 11.84
N THR A 3 -9.00 -16.25 12.19
CA THR A 3 -7.89 -15.28 12.13
C THR A 3 -7.49 -14.93 10.71
N ASP A 4 -7.46 -15.90 9.78
CA ASP A 4 -7.15 -15.66 8.37
C ASP A 4 -8.24 -14.80 7.69
N ALA A 5 -9.51 -15.07 8.03
CA ALA A 5 -10.64 -14.26 7.58
C ALA A 5 -10.67 -12.87 8.24
N GLY A 6 -10.23 -12.76 9.49
CA GLY A 6 -10.11 -11.49 10.21
C GLY A 6 -9.00 -10.60 9.64
N GLY A 7 -7.85 -11.19 9.30
CA GLY A 7 -6.74 -10.49 8.65
C GLY A 7 -7.08 -10.03 7.23
N LEU A 8 -7.68 -10.91 6.42
CA LEU A 8 -8.21 -10.54 5.10
C LEU A 8 -9.35 -9.51 5.21
N GLY A 9 -10.21 -9.62 6.21
CA GLY A 9 -11.28 -8.67 6.49
C GLY A 9 -10.75 -7.29 6.87
N LEU A 10 -9.71 -7.22 7.72
CA LEU A 10 -9.03 -5.98 8.07
C LEU A 10 -8.28 -5.38 6.88
N ALA A 11 -7.61 -6.21 6.07
CA ALA A 11 -6.94 -5.76 4.85
C ALA A 11 -7.95 -5.21 3.83
N LEU A 12 -9.07 -5.91 3.60
CA LEU A 12 -10.14 -5.44 2.72
C LEU A 12 -10.82 -4.18 3.26
N PHE A 13 -11.02 -4.09 4.58
CA PHE A 13 -11.60 -2.90 5.21
C PHE A 13 -10.65 -1.70 5.07
N ALA A 14 -9.35 -1.91 5.28
CA ALA A 14 -8.32 -0.89 5.09
C ALA A 14 -8.23 -0.44 3.62
N ILE A 15 -8.24 -1.37 2.67
CA ILE A 15 -8.24 -1.09 1.23
C ILE A 15 -9.51 -0.34 0.82
N HIS A 16 -10.68 -0.77 1.31
CA HIS A 16 -11.96 -0.11 1.03
C HIS A 16 -12.00 1.33 1.55
N PHE A 17 -11.45 1.57 2.74
CA PHE A 17 -11.36 2.92 3.31
C PHE A 17 -10.33 3.79 2.59
N ALA A 18 -9.20 3.22 2.17
CA ALA A 18 -8.14 3.90 1.43
C ALA A 18 -8.58 4.33 0.01
N GLN A 19 -9.46 3.56 -0.64
CA GLN A 19 -9.92 3.82 -2.01
C GLN A 19 -11.00 4.91 -2.15
N LYS A 20 -11.40 5.59 -1.07
CA LYS A 20 -12.50 6.56 -1.13
C LYS A 20 -12.02 7.94 -1.63
N ALA A 21 -12.11 8.14 -2.95
CA ALA A 21 -11.82 9.43 -3.61
C ALA A 21 -12.94 10.48 -3.43
N ALA A 22 -12.56 11.77 -3.54
CA ALA A 22 -13.38 12.95 -3.26
C ALA A 22 -14.64 13.08 -4.14
N THR A 23 -15.75 13.53 -3.53
CA THR A 23 -17.10 13.65 -4.13
C THR A 23 -17.39 15.11 -4.57
N PRO A 24 -18.35 15.43 -5.47
CA PRO A 24 -18.44 16.73 -6.18
C PRO A 24 -19.44 17.81 -5.65
N GLN A 25 -19.90 17.80 -4.39
CA GLN A 25 -20.99 18.67 -3.88
C GLN A 25 -20.61 19.93 -3.06
N LYS A 26 -19.41 20.52 -3.16
CA LYS A 26 -18.99 21.71 -2.34
C LYS A 26 -18.23 22.78 -3.14
N THR A 27 -18.76 24.02 -3.13
CA THR A 27 -18.44 25.17 -4.01
C THR A 27 -17.12 25.91 -3.73
N TYR A 28 -16.49 25.77 -2.55
CA TYR A 28 -15.11 26.24 -2.30
C TYR A 28 -14.05 25.17 -2.67
N GLY A 29 -14.49 24.07 -3.29
CA GLY A 29 -13.70 22.85 -3.43
C GLY A 29 -13.65 22.04 -2.13
N TYR A 30 -13.39 20.74 -2.25
CA TYR A 30 -13.24 19.83 -1.11
C TYR A 30 -11.87 19.91 -0.44
N LEU A 31 -11.09 20.99 -0.60
CA LEU A 31 -9.68 21.04 -0.19
C LEU A 31 -9.45 20.52 1.25
N ARG A 32 -10.25 20.98 2.22
CA ARG A 32 -10.15 20.51 3.62
C ARG A 32 -10.57 19.04 3.80
N THR A 33 -11.54 18.57 3.02
CA THR A 33 -12.00 17.18 3.06
C THR A 33 -11.00 16.24 2.39
N GLU A 34 -10.31 16.72 1.36
CA GLU A 34 -9.21 16.03 0.67
C GLU A 34 -8.01 15.88 1.59
N ILE A 35 -7.65 16.93 2.34
CA ILE A 35 -6.61 16.85 3.38
C ILE A 35 -7.00 15.88 4.50
N LEU A 36 -8.26 15.90 4.97
CA LEU A 36 -8.75 14.94 5.96
C LEU A 36 -8.73 13.50 5.43
N ALA A 37 -9.10 13.28 4.16
CA ALA A 37 -9.03 11.98 3.52
C ALA A 37 -7.57 11.49 3.40
N ALA A 38 -6.64 12.36 2.99
CA ALA A 38 -5.22 12.07 2.95
C ALA A 38 -4.65 11.74 4.34
N LEU A 39 -5.09 12.44 5.38
CA LEU A 39 -4.72 12.16 6.78
C LEU A 39 -5.21 10.76 7.21
N VAL A 40 -6.49 10.46 7.00
CA VAL A 40 -7.07 9.16 7.34
C VAL A 40 -6.35 8.04 6.58
N ASN A 41 -6.09 8.23 5.29
CA ASN A 41 -5.35 7.27 4.48
C ASN A 41 -3.94 7.04 5.02
N ALA A 42 -3.21 8.11 5.36
CA ALA A 42 -1.87 8.00 5.93
C ALA A 42 -1.86 7.24 7.26
N VAL A 43 -2.85 7.47 8.12
CA VAL A 43 -3.02 6.71 9.38
C VAL A 43 -3.30 5.23 9.11
N VAL A 44 -4.22 4.92 8.19
CA VAL A 44 -4.55 3.53 7.82
C VAL A 44 -3.32 2.82 7.26
N LEU A 45 -2.57 3.47 6.37
CA LEU A 45 -1.34 2.92 5.79
C LEU A 45 -0.28 2.66 6.88
N LEU A 46 -0.07 3.57 7.83
CA LEU A 46 0.86 3.35 8.94
C LEU A 46 0.43 2.17 9.82
N LEU A 47 -0.85 2.09 10.18
CA LEU A 47 -1.37 0.96 10.97
C LEU A 47 -1.19 -0.37 10.23
N LEU A 48 -1.48 -0.39 8.92
CA LEU A 48 -1.29 -1.57 8.08
C LEU A 48 0.20 -1.95 7.99
N THR A 49 1.10 -0.97 7.85
CA THR A 49 2.55 -1.22 7.85
C THR A 49 3.02 -1.82 9.18
N VAL A 50 2.59 -1.26 10.31
CA VAL A 50 2.92 -1.82 11.64
C VAL A 50 2.40 -3.25 11.77
N TYR A 51 1.19 -3.52 11.28
CA TYR A 51 0.61 -4.86 11.27
C TYR A 51 1.42 -5.84 10.41
N ILE A 52 1.82 -5.44 9.19
CA ILE A 52 2.67 -6.25 8.30
C ILE A 52 4.02 -6.56 8.95
N LEU A 53 4.67 -5.58 9.59
CA LEU A 53 5.93 -5.79 10.30
C LEU A 53 5.78 -6.73 11.50
N TYR A 54 4.66 -6.62 12.22
CA TYR A 54 4.33 -7.53 13.31
C TYR A 54 4.09 -8.96 12.81
N GLU A 55 3.32 -9.15 11.73
CA GLU A 55 3.13 -10.46 11.11
C GLU A 55 4.45 -11.03 10.59
N ALA A 56 5.30 -10.22 9.95
CA ALA A 56 6.61 -10.65 9.47
C ALA A 56 7.49 -11.16 10.62
N TYR A 57 7.50 -10.45 11.74
CA TYR A 57 8.18 -10.90 12.96
C TYR A 57 7.62 -12.23 13.49
N GLN A 58 6.30 -12.37 13.51
CA GLN A 58 5.65 -13.60 13.97
C GLN A 58 5.96 -14.79 13.05
N ARG A 59 5.88 -14.60 11.73
CA ARG A 59 6.23 -15.60 10.70
C ARG A 59 7.71 -15.98 10.75
N PHE A 60 8.60 -15.06 11.14
CA PHE A 60 10.02 -15.36 11.34
C PHE A 60 10.24 -16.31 12.53
N ARG A 61 9.46 -16.17 13.62
CA ARG A 61 9.56 -17.05 14.80
C ARG A 61 8.82 -18.38 14.64
N SER A 62 7.74 -18.41 13.87
CA SER A 62 6.92 -19.59 13.66
C SER A 62 6.50 -19.65 12.19
N PRO A 63 7.35 -20.20 11.30
CA PRO A 63 7.11 -20.20 9.87
C PRO A 63 5.84 -21.01 9.55
N PRO A 64 4.78 -20.38 9.01
CA PRO A 64 3.59 -21.11 8.59
C PRO A 64 3.87 -21.87 7.29
N GLU A 65 3.03 -22.86 6.99
CA GLU A 65 2.98 -23.45 5.64
C GLU A 65 2.39 -22.43 4.67
N ILE A 66 3.22 -21.93 3.75
CA ILE A 66 2.80 -20.96 2.74
C ILE A 66 2.45 -21.72 1.45
N LEU A 67 1.20 -21.59 1.01
CA LEU A 67 0.77 -22.10 -0.29
C LEU A 67 1.28 -21.15 -1.39
N GLY A 68 2.44 -21.48 -1.97
CA GLY A 68 3.08 -20.66 -3.00
C GLY A 68 2.24 -20.44 -4.26
N GLY A 69 1.41 -21.42 -4.65
CA GLY A 69 0.53 -21.30 -5.82
C GLY A 69 -0.49 -20.15 -5.72
N PRO A 70 -1.37 -20.14 -4.70
CA PRO A 70 -2.28 -19.03 -4.43
C PRO A 70 -1.56 -17.68 -4.26
N MET A 71 -0.43 -17.66 -3.54
CA MET A 71 0.39 -16.45 -3.35
C MET A 71 0.86 -15.85 -4.69
N LEU A 72 1.39 -16.69 -5.58
CA LEU A 72 1.84 -16.29 -6.91
C LEU A 72 0.69 -15.80 -7.79
N ALA A 73 -0.46 -16.48 -7.75
CA ALA A 73 -1.64 -16.09 -8.52
C ALA A 73 -2.15 -14.70 -8.13
N VAL A 74 -2.28 -14.42 -6.83
CA VAL A 74 -2.71 -13.11 -6.33
C VAL A 74 -1.71 -12.02 -6.71
N ALA A 75 -0.41 -12.28 -6.53
CA ALA A 75 0.63 -11.31 -6.88
C ALA A 75 0.70 -11.02 -8.38
N ALA A 76 0.50 -12.04 -9.22
CA ALA A 76 0.43 -11.88 -10.68
C ALA A 76 -0.77 -11.04 -11.10
N VAL A 77 -1.96 -11.27 -10.53
CA VAL A 77 -3.15 -10.46 -10.80
C VAL A 77 -2.92 -9.01 -10.37
N GLY A 78 -2.37 -8.79 -9.17
CA GLY A 78 -2.01 -7.45 -8.69
C GLY A 78 -1.05 -6.72 -9.63
N LEU A 79 0.00 -7.42 -10.10
CA LEU A 79 0.95 -6.88 -11.06
C LEU A 79 0.27 -6.48 -12.39
N VAL A 80 -0.64 -7.30 -12.91
CA VAL A 80 -1.40 -6.98 -14.13
C VAL A 80 -2.26 -5.74 -13.94
N VAL A 81 -2.99 -5.64 -12.82
CA VAL A 81 -3.83 -4.48 -12.51
C VAL A 81 -2.98 -3.21 -12.41
N ASN A 82 -1.82 -3.29 -11.75
CA ASN A 82 -0.91 -2.15 -11.62
C ASN A 82 -0.28 -1.76 -12.97
N LEU A 83 0.08 -2.73 -13.82
CA LEU A 83 0.56 -2.44 -15.17
C LEU A 83 -0.48 -1.71 -16.03
N LEU A 84 -1.75 -2.11 -15.94
CA LEU A 84 -2.84 -1.44 -16.62
C LEU A 84 -3.03 -0.01 -16.08
N SER A 85 -3.00 0.16 -14.76
CA SER A 85 -3.12 1.47 -14.11
C SER A 85 -1.96 2.40 -14.48
N MET A 86 -0.73 1.88 -14.50
CA MET A 86 0.47 2.63 -14.90
C MET A 86 0.37 3.11 -16.34
N LYS A 87 -0.13 2.27 -17.26
CA LYS A 87 -0.31 2.64 -18.67
C LYS A 87 -1.38 3.71 -18.87
N LEU A 88 -2.43 3.71 -18.05
CA LEU A 88 -3.45 4.75 -18.08
C LEU A 88 -2.91 6.07 -17.52
N LEU A 89 -2.17 6.01 -16.41
CA LEU A 89 -1.61 7.19 -15.75
C LEU A 89 -0.43 7.80 -16.53
N SER A 90 0.34 7.00 -17.27
CA SER A 90 1.50 7.49 -18.03
C SER A 90 1.11 8.54 -19.06
N VAL A 91 -0.10 8.44 -19.64
CA VAL A 91 -0.61 9.37 -20.64
C VAL A 91 -0.93 10.75 -20.04
N GLY A 92 -1.35 10.82 -18.77
CA GLY A 92 -1.67 12.09 -18.09
C GLY A 92 -0.58 12.59 -17.12
N SER A 93 0.49 11.83 -16.91
CA SER A 93 1.50 12.10 -15.88
C SER A 93 2.29 13.40 -16.09
N SER A 94 2.36 13.90 -17.32
CA SER A 94 3.02 15.18 -17.66
C SER A 94 2.17 16.41 -17.40
N GLU A 95 0.85 16.25 -17.18
CA GLU A 95 -0.09 17.38 -17.11
C GLU A 95 -0.46 17.76 -15.67
N SER A 96 -0.23 16.88 -14.69
CA SER A 96 -0.64 17.12 -13.31
C SER A 96 0.27 16.43 -12.29
N LEU A 97 0.68 17.19 -11.28
CA LEU A 97 1.41 16.67 -10.11
C LEU A 97 0.64 15.57 -9.38
N ASN A 98 -0.69 15.62 -9.40
CA ASN A 98 -1.52 14.57 -8.78
C ASN A 98 -1.43 13.24 -9.56
N VAL A 99 -1.44 13.31 -10.89
CA VAL A 99 -1.28 12.13 -11.76
C VAL A 99 0.15 11.59 -11.66
N GLN A 100 1.15 12.46 -11.54
CA GLN A 100 2.53 12.07 -11.27
C GLN A 100 2.66 11.35 -9.91
N GLY A 101 2.01 11.86 -8.86
CA GLY A 101 1.96 11.22 -7.54
C GLY A 101 1.32 9.83 -7.58
N ALA A 102 0.20 9.69 -8.29
CA ALA A 102 -0.47 8.42 -8.53
C ALA A 102 0.40 7.44 -9.34
N TYR A 103 1.17 7.93 -10.32
CA TYR A 103 2.11 7.10 -11.08
C TYR A 103 3.20 6.50 -10.17
N PHE A 104 3.80 7.30 -9.27
CA PHE A 104 4.79 6.80 -8.30
C PHE A 104 4.19 5.87 -7.24
N GLU A 105 2.91 6.03 -6.90
CA GLU A 105 2.16 5.08 -6.08
C GLU A 105 2.11 3.72 -6.77
N VAL A 106 1.57 3.67 -7.99
CA VAL A 106 1.42 2.43 -8.76
C VAL A 106 2.78 1.77 -9.02
N LEU A 107 3.82 2.54 -9.31
CA LEU A 107 5.19 2.03 -9.46
C LEU A 107 5.67 1.32 -8.19
N SER A 108 5.38 1.88 -7.01
CA SER A 108 5.74 1.27 -5.72
C SER A 108 5.00 -0.04 -5.51
N ASP A 109 3.71 -0.10 -5.85
CA ASP A 109 2.89 -1.31 -5.75
C ASP A 109 3.32 -2.41 -6.74
N MET A 110 3.82 -2.01 -7.92
CA MET A 110 4.42 -2.94 -8.87
C MET A 110 5.69 -3.56 -8.31
N LEU A 111 6.58 -2.75 -7.73
CA LEU A 111 7.79 -3.25 -7.06
C LEU A 111 7.44 -4.19 -5.91
N GLY A 112 6.41 -3.86 -5.12
CA GLY A 112 5.87 -4.75 -4.09
C GLY A 112 5.39 -6.08 -4.67
N SER A 113 4.60 -6.04 -5.74
CA SER A 113 4.07 -7.23 -6.42
C SER A 113 5.19 -8.11 -6.98
N LEU A 114 6.23 -7.51 -7.57
CA LEU A 114 7.44 -8.22 -8.02
C LEU A 114 8.19 -8.89 -6.87
N GLY A 115 8.29 -8.20 -5.72
CA GLY A 115 8.84 -8.77 -4.50
C GLY A 115 8.07 -10.01 -4.06
N VAL A 116 6.74 -9.93 -3.98
CA VAL A 116 5.89 -11.08 -3.59
C VAL A 116 6.00 -12.23 -4.58
N ILE A 117 6.06 -11.97 -5.90
CA ILE A 117 6.29 -13.00 -6.91
C ILE A 117 7.66 -13.68 -6.68
N ALA A 118 8.71 -12.91 -6.42
CA ALA A 118 10.03 -13.46 -6.13
C ALA A 118 10.00 -14.33 -4.86
N ALA A 119 9.33 -13.88 -3.80
CA ALA A 119 9.13 -14.66 -2.57
C ALA A 119 8.42 -15.98 -2.86
N ALA A 120 7.32 -15.94 -3.62
CA ALA A 120 6.53 -17.12 -3.97
C ALA A 120 7.36 -18.14 -4.78
N LEU A 121 8.12 -17.67 -5.78
CA LEU A 121 9.00 -18.53 -6.57
C LEU A 121 10.10 -19.17 -5.72
N ILE A 122 10.74 -18.41 -4.83
CA ILE A 122 11.74 -18.93 -3.90
C ILE A 122 11.11 -20.02 -3.02
N ILE A 123 9.94 -19.77 -2.45
CA ILE A 123 9.24 -20.73 -1.59
C ILE A 123 8.88 -22.00 -2.37
N MET A 124 8.40 -21.87 -3.61
CA MET A 124 8.02 -23.03 -4.44
C MET A 124 9.21 -23.91 -4.83
N TYR A 125 10.36 -23.33 -5.15
CA TYR A 125 11.54 -24.11 -5.59
C TYR A 125 12.42 -24.59 -4.43
N THR A 126 12.53 -23.83 -3.35
CA THR A 126 13.47 -24.10 -2.25
C THR A 126 12.80 -24.53 -0.95
N GLY A 127 11.49 -24.32 -0.83
CA GLY A 127 10.76 -24.49 0.44
C GLY A 127 11.12 -23.44 1.50
N TRP A 128 11.89 -22.40 1.17
CA TRP A 128 12.36 -21.42 2.13
C TRP A 128 11.28 -20.39 2.47
N THR A 129 10.42 -20.73 3.42
CA THR A 129 9.28 -19.92 3.88
C THR A 129 9.66 -18.57 4.50
N LEU A 130 10.92 -18.37 4.89
CA LEU A 130 11.39 -17.08 5.42
C LEU A 130 11.57 -16.01 4.33
N ALA A 131 11.54 -16.38 3.04
CA ALA A 131 11.61 -15.40 1.96
C ALA A 131 10.44 -14.40 2.01
N ASP A 132 9.23 -14.87 2.36
CA ASP A 132 8.02 -14.04 2.49
C ASP A 132 8.12 -12.97 3.59
N PRO A 133 8.40 -13.29 4.87
CA PRO A 133 8.51 -12.27 5.91
C PRO A 133 9.66 -11.29 5.68
N ILE A 134 10.77 -11.71 5.05
CA ILE A 134 11.88 -10.81 4.71
C ILE A 134 11.44 -9.78 3.66
N ILE A 135 10.84 -10.25 2.57
CA ILE A 135 10.38 -9.39 1.48
C ILE A 135 9.22 -8.50 1.95
N GLY A 136 8.25 -9.06 2.67
CA GLY A 136 7.13 -8.33 3.24
C GLY A 136 7.58 -7.23 4.21
N ALA A 137 8.56 -7.52 5.08
CA ALA A 137 9.15 -6.50 5.96
C ALA A 137 9.87 -5.40 5.16
N GLY A 138 10.59 -5.77 4.10
CA GLY A 138 11.25 -4.81 3.20
C GLY A 138 10.24 -3.86 2.53
N ILE A 139 9.14 -4.39 2.00
CA ILE A 139 8.05 -3.59 1.40
C ILE A 139 7.41 -2.68 2.46
N GLY A 140 7.12 -3.22 3.65
CA GLY A 140 6.57 -2.42 4.76
C GLY A 140 7.47 -1.24 5.13
N LEU A 141 8.78 -1.49 5.30
CA LEU A 141 9.75 -0.43 5.61
C LEU A 141 9.87 0.61 4.49
N PHE A 142 9.71 0.20 3.23
CA PHE A 142 9.74 1.11 2.09
C PHE A 142 8.57 2.10 2.08
N ILE A 143 7.40 1.71 2.60
CA ILE A 143 6.19 2.55 2.65
C ILE A 143 6.28 3.64 3.72
N VAL A 144 6.90 3.35 4.87
CA VAL A 144 6.91 4.25 6.06
C VAL A 144 7.34 5.69 5.77
N PRO A 145 8.47 5.97 5.10
CA PRO A 145 8.96 7.34 4.93
C PRO A 145 8.00 8.21 4.13
N ARG A 146 7.40 7.65 3.06
CA ARG A 146 6.43 8.34 2.22
C ARG A 146 5.15 8.65 3.00
N THR A 147 4.61 7.66 3.71
CA THR A 147 3.38 7.82 4.48
C THR A 147 3.57 8.78 5.65
N TRP A 148 4.74 8.76 6.30
CA TRP A 148 5.06 9.72 7.36
C TRP A 148 5.14 11.17 6.86
N LYS A 149 5.73 11.36 5.68
CA LYS A 149 5.78 12.68 5.02
C LYS A 149 4.37 13.18 4.71
N LEU A 150 3.52 12.33 4.13
CA LEU A 150 2.12 12.66 3.81
C LEU A 150 1.32 13.02 5.08
N LEU A 151 1.46 12.21 6.15
CA LEU A 151 0.82 12.47 7.43
C LEU A 151 1.24 13.84 7.99
N SER A 152 2.56 14.10 8.01
CA SER A 152 3.11 15.36 8.54
C SER A 152 2.61 16.57 7.76
N GLN A 153 2.54 16.47 6.44
CA GLN A 153 1.99 17.52 5.57
C GLN A 153 0.50 17.77 5.84
N ALA A 154 -0.30 16.70 5.94
CA ALA A 154 -1.73 16.82 6.20
C ALA A 154 -2.01 17.47 7.57
N VAL A 155 -1.27 17.07 8.62
CA VAL A 155 -1.37 17.68 9.95
C VAL A 155 -0.95 19.15 9.92
N HIS A 156 0.15 19.48 9.24
CA HIS A 156 0.63 20.87 9.12
C HIS A 156 -0.41 21.79 8.48
N ILE A 157 -1.06 21.35 7.40
CA ILE A 157 -2.11 22.14 6.73
C ILE A 157 -3.34 22.27 7.64
N LEU A 158 -3.73 21.23 8.38
CA LEU A 158 -4.85 21.29 9.33
C LEU A 158 -4.58 22.24 10.51
N MET A 159 -3.31 22.40 10.90
CA MET A 159 -2.90 23.37 11.92
C MET A 159 -2.69 24.79 11.36
N GLU A 160 -3.13 25.06 10.12
CA GLU A 160 -2.95 26.35 9.44
C GLU A 160 -1.47 26.76 9.36
N GLY A 161 -0.58 25.78 9.29
CA GLY A 161 0.86 26.02 9.16
C GLY A 161 1.21 26.69 7.84
N VAL A 162 2.23 27.55 7.86
CA VAL A 162 2.71 28.26 6.67
C VAL A 162 3.16 27.24 5.62
N PRO A 163 2.69 27.31 4.36
CA PRO A 163 3.09 26.38 3.30
C PRO A 163 4.61 26.30 3.20
N THR A 164 5.16 25.09 3.17
CA THR A 164 6.61 24.93 3.09
C THR A 164 7.19 25.32 1.74
N GLU A 165 6.39 25.40 0.67
CA GLU A 165 6.61 26.11 -0.60
C GLU A 165 5.25 26.38 -1.26
#